data_AF-A0A3D3TQZ2-F1
#
_entry.id   AF-A0A3D3TQZ2-F1
#
_cell.length_a   1.000
_cell.length_b   1.000
_cell.length_c   1.000
_cell.angle_alpha   90.00
_cell.angle_beta   90.00
_cell.angle_gamma   90.00
#
_symmetry.space_group_name_H-M   'P 1'
#
loop_
_entity.id
_entity.type
_entity.pdbx_description
1 polymer ?
#
loop_
_entity_poly.entity_id
_entity_poly.type
_entity_poly.pdbx_seq_one_letter_code
_entity_poly.pdbx_strand_id
1 'polypeptide(L)'
;MIQLKNQLLLSDIYEEVADYFQEDKPKFIKIFEKHINMKLLIPQTFYNAYYSSTGHPREYSLSSMLTALIVQKILGISETKQFINILNLSSELLSLCEFSTVPHESQFSRFKSTFLNHIHDFFNHLVDLTDPICKKLNSDLSKIIIADTTGIKAYTKENNPKFFESILN
;
A
#
# COMPACT_ATOMS: atom_id res chain seq x y z
N MET A 1 -22.66 -2.50 3.94
CA MET A 1 -21.42 -2.64 3.15
C MET A 1 -21.44 -1.57 2.07
N ILE A 2 -20.61 -0.53 2.19
CA ILE A 2 -20.47 0.46 1.13
C ILE A 2 -19.71 -0.23 -0.01
N GLN A 3 -20.39 -0.53 -1.12
CA GLN A 3 -19.70 -0.92 -2.34
C GLN A 3 -18.90 0.28 -2.85
N LEU A 4 -17.58 0.27 -2.65
CA LEU A 4 -16.64 1.06 -3.43
C LEU A 4 -16.67 0.54 -4.87
N LYS A 5 -17.71 0.92 -5.63
CA LYS A 5 -18.14 0.32 -6.90
C LYS A 5 -17.10 0.30 -8.04
N ASN A 6 -15.90 0.84 -7.84
CA ASN A 6 -14.86 0.98 -8.86
C ASN A 6 -13.42 0.77 -8.32
N GLN A 7 -13.23 0.20 -7.12
CA GLN A 7 -11.89 -0.08 -6.61
C GLN A 7 -11.65 -1.60 -6.59
N LEU A 8 -10.69 -2.06 -7.39
CA LEU A 8 -10.26 -3.46 -7.40
C LEU A 8 -9.45 -3.77 -6.15
N LEU A 9 -9.79 -4.89 -5.51
CA LEU A 9 -9.15 -5.40 -4.31
C LEU A 9 -8.04 -6.39 -4.71
N LEU A 10 -7.05 -6.59 -3.84
CA LEU A 10 -5.99 -7.57 -4.07
C LEU A 10 -6.54 -8.99 -4.29
N SER A 11 -7.65 -9.32 -3.62
CA SER A 11 -8.40 -10.56 -3.79
C SER A 11 -9.06 -10.73 -5.15
N ASP A 12 -9.33 -9.63 -5.86
CA ASP A 12 -9.95 -9.69 -7.19
C ASP A 12 -8.92 -10.11 -8.27
N ILE A 13 -7.63 -10.11 -7.92
CA ILE A 13 -6.50 -10.35 -8.83
C ILE A 13 -5.77 -11.66 -8.48
N TYR A 14 -5.64 -12.00 -7.20
CA TYR A 14 -4.88 -13.17 -6.76
C TYR A 14 -5.79 -14.14 -5.98
N GLU A 15 -6.37 -15.14 -6.65
CA GLU A 15 -7.26 -16.14 -6.02
C GLU A 15 -6.60 -16.85 -4.83
N GLU A 16 -5.31 -17.20 -4.92
CA GLU A 16 -4.56 -17.83 -3.83
C GLU A 16 -4.36 -16.92 -2.60
N VAL A 17 -4.44 -15.61 -2.81
CA VAL A 17 -4.39 -14.59 -1.75
C VAL A 17 -5.80 -14.17 -1.34
N ALA A 18 -6.80 -14.38 -2.20
CA ALA A 18 -8.19 -14.02 -1.99
C ALA A 18 -8.77 -14.75 -0.78
N ASP A 19 -8.47 -16.04 -0.61
CA ASP A 19 -8.89 -16.80 0.57
C ASP A 19 -8.37 -16.14 1.86
N TYR A 20 -7.11 -15.72 1.90
CA TYR A 20 -6.56 -15.03 3.07
C TYR A 20 -7.05 -13.59 3.22
N PHE A 21 -7.25 -12.89 2.11
CA PHE A 21 -7.63 -11.48 2.11
C PHE A 21 -9.13 -11.26 2.40
N GLN A 22 -9.97 -12.21 2.00
CA GLN A 22 -11.43 -12.19 2.18
C GLN A 22 -11.89 -13.03 3.37
N GLU A 23 -11.33 -14.23 3.57
CA GLU A 23 -11.79 -15.16 4.62
C GLU A 23 -11.03 -15.00 5.95
N ASP A 24 -9.75 -14.57 5.94
CA ASP A 24 -8.92 -14.48 7.17
C ASP A 24 -7.95 -13.27 7.16
N LYS A 25 -8.50 -12.05 7.19
CA LYS A 25 -7.74 -10.80 7.33
C LYS A 25 -6.70 -10.82 8.46
N PRO A 26 -7.00 -11.36 9.67
CA PRO A 26 -5.99 -11.51 10.73
C PRO A 26 -4.77 -12.33 10.30
N LYS A 27 -4.96 -13.46 9.60
CA LYS A 27 -3.84 -14.26 9.08
C LYS A 27 -3.02 -13.49 8.03
N PHE A 28 -3.68 -12.74 7.15
CA PHE A 28 -2.97 -11.89 6.19
C PHE A 28 -2.11 -10.82 6.88
N ILE A 29 -2.64 -10.16 7.91
CA ILE A 29 -1.90 -9.19 8.73
C ILE A 29 -0.66 -9.83 9.37
N LYS A 30 -0.77 -11.06 9.90
CA LYS A 30 0.37 -11.78 10.48
C LYS A 30 1.46 -12.09 9.44
N ILE A 31 1.08 -12.40 8.20
CA ILE A 31 2.03 -12.60 7.10
C ILE A 31 2.74 -11.29 6.78
N PHE A 32 1.98 -10.20 6.67
CA PHE A 32 2.55 -8.85 6.46
C PHE A 32 3.54 -8.49 7.55
N GLU A 33 3.16 -8.61 8.83
CA GLU A 33 4.01 -8.31 9.98
C GLU A 33 5.30 -9.15 9.98
N LYS A 34 5.19 -10.44 9.66
CA LYS A 34 6.33 -11.37 9.68
C LYS A 34 7.33 -11.12 8.55
N HIS A 35 6.86 -10.74 7.37
CA HIS A 35 7.68 -10.74 6.15
C HIS A 35 8.03 -9.34 5.63
N ILE A 36 7.30 -8.30 6.03
CA ILE A 36 7.52 -6.94 5.54
C ILE A 36 8.20 -6.09 6.62
N ASN A 37 9.45 -5.71 6.36
CA ASN A 37 10.14 -4.71 7.15
C ASN A 37 10.05 -3.34 6.45
N MET A 38 9.10 -2.52 6.88
CA MET A 38 8.85 -1.20 6.27
C MET A 38 10.08 -0.29 6.28
N LYS A 39 10.93 -0.36 7.31
CA LYS A 39 12.14 0.49 7.44
C LYS A 39 13.16 0.20 6.33
N LEU A 40 13.21 -1.03 5.82
CA LEU A 40 14.11 -1.42 4.75
C LEU A 40 13.57 -1.08 3.35
N LEU A 41 12.26 -0.91 3.23
CA LEU A 41 11.61 -0.62 1.95
C LEU A 41 11.56 0.87 1.64
N ILE A 42 11.68 1.73 2.64
CA ILE A 42 11.59 3.19 2.47
C ILE A 42 12.85 3.72 1.76
N PRO A 43 12.72 4.42 0.62
CA PRO A 43 13.82 5.11 -0.03
C PRO A 43 14.43 6.17 0.88
N GLN A 44 15.75 6.30 0.83
CA GLN A 44 16.48 7.32 1.60
C GLN A 44 15.98 8.74 1.31
N THR A 45 15.55 9.01 0.08
CA THR A 45 14.98 10.30 -0.33
C THR A 45 13.71 10.63 0.45
N PHE A 46 12.80 9.67 0.62
CA PHE A 46 11.57 9.85 1.40
C PHE A 46 11.90 9.99 2.90
N TYR A 47 12.82 9.15 3.41
CA TYR A 47 13.28 9.29 4.80
C TYR A 47 13.79 10.71 5.08
N ASN A 48 14.70 11.21 4.24
CA ASN A 48 15.27 12.54 4.39
C ASN A 48 14.22 13.64 4.30
N ALA A 49 13.27 13.53 3.36
CA ALA A 49 12.18 14.49 3.23
C ALA A 49 11.28 14.51 4.48
N TYR A 50 10.94 13.33 5.01
CA TYR A 50 10.08 13.22 6.18
C TYR A 50 10.72 13.81 7.44
N TYR A 51 12.01 13.52 7.66
CA TYR A 51 12.76 13.97 8.83
C TYR A 51 13.51 15.30 8.62
N SER A 52 13.27 15.98 7.49
CA SER A 52 13.77 17.33 7.28
C SER A 52 13.28 18.27 8.40
N SER A 53 14.09 19.26 8.76
CA SER A 53 13.77 20.17 9.86
C SER A 53 12.52 20.99 9.55
N THR A 54 11.40 20.65 10.19
CA THR A 54 10.12 21.37 10.06
C THR A 54 9.80 22.26 11.27
N GLY A 55 10.78 22.49 12.15
CA GLY A 55 10.63 23.28 13.38
C GLY A 55 9.76 22.63 14.48
N HIS A 56 9.08 21.52 14.17
CA HIS A 56 8.34 20.70 15.13
C HIS A 56 8.69 19.23 14.90
N PRO A 57 9.13 18.50 15.94
CA PRO A 57 9.39 17.07 15.82
C PRO A 57 8.10 16.33 15.49
N ARG A 58 8.19 15.35 14.59
CA ARG A 58 7.06 14.49 14.25
C ARG A 58 6.87 13.44 15.34
N GLU A 59 5.65 13.32 15.83
CA GLU A 59 5.28 12.35 16.88
C GLU A 59 5.37 10.90 16.36
N TYR A 60 4.96 10.67 15.12
CA TYR A 60 4.90 9.35 14.50
C TYR A 60 6.04 9.15 13.49
N SER A 61 6.61 7.95 13.46
CA SER A 61 7.66 7.61 12.50
C SER A 61 7.11 7.48 11.07
N LEU A 62 7.99 7.62 10.07
CA LEU A 62 7.61 7.42 8.67
C LEU A 62 7.11 5.98 8.43
N SER A 63 7.81 4.99 8.98
CA SER A 63 7.41 3.59 8.86
C SER A 63 6.04 3.34 9.50
N SER A 64 5.78 3.92 10.67
CA SER A 64 4.48 3.79 11.35
C SER A 64 3.33 4.33 10.50
N MET A 65 3.50 5.52 9.92
CA MET A 65 2.47 6.15 9.08
C MET A 65 2.22 5.35 7.79
N LEU A 66 3.27 4.85 7.13
CA LEU A 66 3.14 4.02 5.93
C LEU A 66 2.49 2.67 6.24
N THR A 67 2.94 1.99 7.29
CA THR A 67 2.34 0.73 7.76
C THR A 67 0.86 0.92 8.05
N ALA A 68 0.49 2.00 8.75
CA ALA A 68 -0.91 2.30 9.06
C ALA A 68 -1.77 2.50 7.81
N LEU A 69 -1.27 3.20 6.79
CA LEU A 69 -1.98 3.35 5.52
C LEU A 69 -2.17 2.01 4.79
N ILE A 70 -1.15 1.14 4.79
CA ILE A 70 -1.22 -0.17 4.16
C ILE A 70 -2.21 -1.07 4.91
N VAL A 71 -2.12 -1.13 6.24
CA VAL A 71 -3.05 -1.89 7.09
C VAL A 71 -4.49 -1.41 6.90
N GLN A 72 -4.72 -0.09 6.81
CA GLN A 72 -6.03 0.47 6.50
C GLN A 72 -6.59 -0.09 5.17
N LYS A 73 -5.73 -0.25 4.16
CA LYS A 73 -6.11 -0.83 2.86
C LYS A 73 -6.34 -2.34 2.92
N ILE A 74 -5.51 -3.08 3.63
CA ILE A 74 -5.70 -4.52 3.88
C ILE A 74 -7.05 -4.78 4.53
N LEU A 75 -7.43 -3.96 5.51
CA LEU A 75 -8.72 -4.09 6.19
C LEU A 75 -9.92 -3.68 5.31
N GLY A 76 -9.68 -3.04 4.16
CA GLY A 76 -10.72 -2.54 3.25
C GLY A 76 -11.46 -1.31 3.79
N ILE A 77 -10.81 -0.49 4.62
CA ILE A 77 -11.43 0.66 5.26
C ILE A 77 -11.15 1.92 4.42
N SER A 78 -12.21 2.56 3.93
CA SER A 78 -12.09 3.81 3.16
C SER A 78 -11.89 5.04 4.05
N GLU A 79 -12.61 5.11 5.17
CA GLU A 79 -12.66 6.30 6.02
C GLU A 79 -11.58 6.27 7.11
N THR A 80 -10.77 7.34 7.19
CA THR A 80 -9.74 7.48 8.24
C THR A 80 -10.35 7.46 9.64
N LYS A 81 -11.52 8.08 9.84
CA LYS A 81 -12.22 8.07 11.13
C LYS A 81 -12.61 6.65 11.59
N GLN A 82 -13.08 5.81 10.67
CA GLN A 82 -13.40 4.41 10.97
C GLN A 82 -12.15 3.63 11.37
N PHE A 83 -11.05 3.85 10.66
CA PHE A 83 -9.76 3.22 10.98
C PHE A 83 -9.24 3.65 12.36
N ILE A 84 -9.34 4.94 12.70
CA ILE A 84 -8.98 5.46 14.03
C ILE A 84 -9.80 4.79 15.14
N ASN A 85 -11.10 4.61 14.94
CA ASN A 85 -11.95 3.92 15.92
C ASN A 85 -11.46 2.48 16.15
N ILE A 86 -11.06 1.78 15.09
CA ILE A 86 -10.52 0.42 15.20
C ILE A 86 -9.17 0.42 15.93
N LEU A 87 -8.28 1.37 15.64
CA LEU A 87 -7.01 1.51 16.36
C LEU A 87 -7.22 1.75 17.86
N ASN A 88 -8.24 2.52 18.25
CA ASN A 88 -8.59 2.72 19.66
C ASN A 88 -9.10 1.43 20.35
N LEU A 89 -9.62 0.47 19.59
CA LEU A 89 -10.19 -0.78 20.10
C LEU A 89 -9.20 -1.96 20.02
N SER A 90 -8.07 -1.81 19.33
CA SER A 90 -7.11 -2.90 19.10
C SER A 90 -5.67 -2.45 19.40
N SER A 91 -5.16 -2.87 20.56
CA SER A 91 -3.76 -2.71 20.94
C SER A 91 -2.81 -3.45 20.00
N GLU A 92 -3.25 -4.57 19.43
CA GLU A 92 -2.50 -5.37 18.46
C GLU A 92 -2.24 -4.58 17.17
N LEU A 93 -3.26 -3.92 16.60
CA LEU A 93 -3.10 -3.08 15.43
C LEU A 93 -2.28 -1.83 15.72
N LEU A 94 -2.37 -1.29 16.94
CA LEU A 94 -1.53 -0.18 17.38
C LEU A 94 -0.05 -0.57 17.44
N SER A 95 0.24 -1.75 18.02
CA SER A 95 1.58 -2.34 18.08
C SER A 95 2.14 -2.63 16.70
N LEU A 96 1.33 -3.21 15.81
CA LEU A 96 1.69 -3.48 14.41
C LEU A 96 2.12 -2.22 13.66
N CYS A 97 1.41 -1.10 13.89
CA CYS A 97 1.74 0.19 13.30
C CYS A 97 2.90 0.89 14.02
N GLU A 98 3.48 0.31 15.08
CA GLU A 98 4.47 0.94 15.95
C GLU A 98 4.02 2.33 16.48
N PHE A 99 2.73 2.47 16.84
CA PHE A 99 2.19 3.69 17.43
C PHE A 99 2.21 3.65 18.95
N SER A 100 2.73 4.70 19.59
CA SER A 100 2.63 4.90 21.05
C SER A 100 1.24 5.42 21.46
N THR A 101 0.63 6.22 20.61
CA THR A 101 -0.71 6.83 20.78
C THR A 101 -1.45 6.77 19.44
N VAL A 102 -2.79 6.78 19.47
CA VAL A 102 -3.59 6.76 18.25
C VAL A 102 -3.49 8.12 17.54
N PRO A 103 -3.04 8.19 16.27
CA PRO A 103 -2.96 9.45 15.55
C PRO A 103 -4.32 10.08 15.29
N HIS A 104 -4.40 11.40 15.39
CA HIS A 104 -5.57 12.16 14.96
C HIS A 104 -5.76 12.11 13.43
N GLU A 105 -7.00 12.30 12.99
CA GLU A 105 -7.36 12.32 11.56
C GLU A 105 -6.58 13.37 10.75
N SER A 106 -6.27 14.51 11.37
CA SER A 106 -5.45 15.57 10.77
C SER A 106 -4.03 15.10 10.45
N GLN A 107 -3.46 14.17 11.24
CA GLN A 107 -2.11 13.64 11.03
C GLN A 107 -2.07 12.79 9.76
N PHE A 108 -3.05 11.91 9.55
CA PHE A 108 -3.18 11.14 8.32
C PHE A 108 -3.40 12.04 7.11
N SER A 109 -4.25 13.06 7.24
CA SER A 109 -4.55 13.98 6.16
C SER A 109 -3.32 14.79 5.75
N ARG A 110 -2.60 15.33 6.73
CA ARG A 110 -1.36 16.09 6.51
C ARG A 110 -0.25 15.22 5.95
N PHE A 111 -0.10 13.99 6.44
CA PHE A 111 0.88 13.05 5.90
C PHE A 111 0.64 12.77 4.41
N LYS A 112 -0.59 12.40 4.04
CA LYS A 112 -0.96 12.11 2.65
C LYS A 112 -0.76 13.32 1.74
N SER A 113 -1.20 14.51 2.16
CA SER A 113 -1.10 15.71 1.32
C SER A 113 0.34 16.22 1.19
N THR A 114 1.12 16.19 2.28
CA THR A 114 2.49 16.71 2.28
C THR A 114 3.45 15.81 1.51
N PHE A 115 3.26 14.50 1.57
CA PHE A 115 4.21 13.53 1.02
C PHE A 115 3.67 12.77 -0.19
N LEU A 116 2.64 13.29 -0.86
CA LEU A 116 1.98 12.62 -1.99
C LEU A 116 2.98 12.12 -3.04
N ASN A 117 3.90 12.99 -3.47
CA ASN A 117 4.89 12.64 -4.49
C ASN A 117 5.87 11.57 -3.98
N HIS A 118 6.30 11.66 -2.72
CA HIS A 118 7.17 10.65 -2.12
C HIS A 118 6.47 9.30 -1.91
N ILE A 119 5.17 9.29 -1.63
CA ILE A 119 4.36 8.08 -1.58
C ILE A 119 4.27 7.46 -2.98
N HIS A 120 4.07 8.27 -4.02
CA HIS A 120 4.10 7.80 -5.40
C HIS A 120 5.46 7.19 -5.77
N ASP A 121 6.56 7.89 -5.49
CA ASP A 121 7.92 7.42 -5.74
C ASP A 121 8.25 6.15 -4.93
N PHE A 122 7.73 6.04 -3.71
CA PHE A 122 7.85 4.82 -2.90
C PHE A 122 7.22 3.62 -3.59
N PHE A 123 6.02 3.75 -4.17
CA PHE A 123 5.40 2.65 -4.91
C PHE A 123 6.18 2.30 -6.17
N ASN A 124 6.71 3.28 -6.90
CA ASN A 124 7.60 3.03 -8.05
C ASN A 124 8.85 2.26 -7.60
N HIS A 125 9.46 2.66 -6.48
CA HIS A 125 10.60 1.96 -5.92
C HIS A 125 10.29 0.51 -5.52
N LEU A 126 9.08 0.23 -5.00
CA LEU A 126 8.67 -1.15 -4.73
C LEU A 126 8.59 -2.00 -6.01
N VAL A 127 8.23 -1.41 -7.14
CA VAL A 127 8.27 -2.10 -8.45
C VAL A 127 9.71 -2.40 -8.82
N ASP A 128 10.63 -1.45 -8.67
CA ASP A 128 12.07 -1.67 -8.95
C ASP A 128 12.66 -2.81 -8.09
N LEU A 129 12.21 -2.95 -6.85
CA LEU A 129 12.63 -4.02 -5.95
C LEU A 129 12.03 -5.38 -6.33
N THR A 130 10.76 -5.40 -6.74
CA THR A 130 10.01 -6.64 -6.97
C THR A 130 10.17 -7.19 -8.39
N ASP A 131 10.38 -6.35 -9.41
CA ASP A 131 10.50 -6.76 -10.81
C ASP A 131 11.63 -7.80 -11.05
N PRO A 132 12.86 -7.63 -10.53
CA PRO A 132 13.90 -8.65 -10.67
C PRO A 132 13.54 -9.98 -9.99
N ILE A 133 12.80 -9.92 -8.87
CA ILE A 133 12.32 -11.12 -8.14
C ILE A 133 11.29 -11.85 -9.00
N CYS A 134 10.31 -11.12 -9.55
CA CYS A 134 9.29 -11.65 -10.44
C CYS A 134 9.91 -12.29 -11.69
N LYS A 135 10.87 -11.61 -12.34
CA LYS A 135 11.61 -12.14 -13.50
C LYS A 135 12.35 -13.43 -13.18
N LYS A 136 12.94 -13.52 -11.97
CA LYS A 136 13.67 -14.72 -11.51
C LYS A 136 12.72 -15.88 -11.21
N LEU A 137 11.52 -15.60 -10.70
CA LEU A 137 10.50 -16.62 -10.44
C LEU A 137 9.91 -17.17 -11.75
N ASN A 138 9.49 -16.28 -12.65
CA ASN A 138 9.01 -16.65 -13.97
C ASN A 138 9.09 -15.44 -14.92
N SER A 139 10.03 -15.49 -15.88
CA SER A 139 10.26 -14.37 -16.79
C SER A 139 9.06 -14.07 -17.70
N ASP A 140 8.29 -15.08 -18.10
CA ASP A 140 7.17 -14.87 -19.01
C ASP A 140 5.94 -14.32 -18.28
N LEU A 141 5.61 -14.85 -17.10
CA LEU A 141 4.53 -14.29 -16.27
C LEU A 141 4.87 -12.88 -15.76
N SER A 142 6.15 -12.58 -15.50
CA SER A 142 6.57 -11.24 -15.05
C SER A 142 6.27 -10.14 -16.08
N LYS A 143 6.31 -10.47 -17.38
CA LYS A 143 5.95 -9.52 -18.46
C LYS A 143 4.47 -9.17 -18.43
N ILE A 144 3.62 -10.09 -17.95
CA ILE A 144 2.18 -9.91 -17.86
C ILE A 144 1.83 -8.98 -16.69
N ILE A 145 2.58 -9.03 -15.58
CA ILE A 145 2.37 -8.15 -14.41
C ILE A 145 2.46 -6.66 -14.78
N ILE A 146 3.40 -6.29 -15.67
CA ILE A 146 3.58 -4.90 -16.14
C ILE A 146 2.38 -4.42 -16.96
N ALA A 147 1.74 -5.33 -17.70
CA ALA A 147 0.58 -5.04 -18.54
C ALA A 147 -0.76 -5.18 -17.80
N ASP A 148 -0.74 -5.67 -16.55
CA ASP A 148 -1.96 -5.93 -15.81
C ASP A 148 -2.56 -4.64 -15.22
N THR A 149 -3.19 -3.86 -16.09
CA THR A 149 -4.07 -2.76 -15.72
C THR A 149 -5.52 -3.21 -15.58
N THR A 150 -5.81 -4.53 -15.51
CA THR A 150 -7.19 -5.01 -15.38
C THR A 150 -7.86 -4.48 -14.11
N GLY A 151 -7.02 -4.07 -13.14
CA GLY A 151 -7.24 -3.29 -11.91
C GLY A 151 -7.67 -1.82 -12.05
N ILE A 152 -7.47 -1.19 -13.20
CA ILE A 152 -7.51 0.27 -13.37
C ILE A 152 -8.38 0.60 -14.58
N LYS A 153 -9.53 1.25 -14.37
CA LYS A 153 -10.27 1.88 -15.47
C LYS A 153 -9.50 3.11 -15.95
N ALA A 154 -8.53 2.89 -16.83
CA ALA A 154 -7.90 3.97 -17.57
C ALA A 154 -8.89 4.63 -18.54
N TYR A 155 -8.68 5.92 -18.81
CA TYR A 155 -9.47 6.67 -19.81
C TYR A 155 -9.24 6.09 -21.21
N THR A 156 -10.09 5.13 -21.63
CA THR A 156 -10.38 4.57 -22.97
C THR A 156 -9.23 4.19 -23.94
N LYS A 157 -8.09 4.88 -23.92
CA LYS A 157 -6.97 4.73 -24.85
C LYS A 157 -6.00 3.62 -24.41
N GLU A 158 -5.75 3.52 -23.10
CA GLU A 158 -4.85 2.51 -22.51
C GLU A 158 -5.49 1.12 -22.44
N ASN A 159 -6.82 1.02 -22.47
CA ASN A 159 -7.57 -0.25 -22.55
C ASN A 159 -7.71 -0.80 -23.98
N ASN A 160 -6.97 -0.27 -24.97
CA ASN A 160 -7.05 -0.72 -26.36
C ASN A 160 -6.12 -1.94 -26.56
N PRO A 161 -6.63 -3.10 -27.03
CA PRO A 161 -5.81 -4.27 -27.33
C PRO A 161 -4.61 -3.97 -28.23
N LYS A 162 -4.77 -3.04 -29.18
CA LYS A 162 -3.69 -2.60 -30.09
C LYS A 162 -2.58 -1.85 -29.39
N PHE A 163 -2.89 -1.15 -28.30
CA PHE A 163 -1.88 -0.47 -27.47
C PHE A 163 -1.08 -1.50 -26.67
N PHE A 164 -1.74 -2.50 -26.08
CA PHE A 164 -1.04 -3.61 -25.39
C PHE A 164 -0.14 -4.41 -26.32
N GLU A 165 -0.60 -4.74 -27.52
CA GLU A 165 0.23 -5.41 -28.54
C GLU A 165 1.46 -4.59 -28.94
N SER A 166 1.42 -3.26 -28.84
CA SER A 166 2.58 -2.40 -29.14
C SER A 166 3.62 -2.32 -28.02
N ILE A 167 3.25 -2.69 -26.79
CA ILE A 167 4.15 -2.70 -25.61
C ILE A 167 4.80 -4.08 -25.44
N LEU A 168 4.10 -5.14 -25.84
CA LEU A 168 4.58 -6.52 -25.74
C LEU A 168 5.52 -6.95 -26.88
N ASN A 169 5.51 -6.25 -28.01
CA ASN A 169 6.41 -6.43 -29.16
C ASN A 169 7.60 -5.48 -29.09
#